data_AF-A0A139ASL6-F1
#
_entry.id   AF-A0A139ASL6-F1
#
_cell.length_a   1.000
_cell.length_b   1.000
_cell.length_c   1.000
_cell.angle_alpha   90.00
_cell.angle_beta   90.00
_cell.angle_gamma   90.00
#
_symmetry.space_group_name_H-M   'P 1'
#
loop_
_entity.id
_entity.type
_entity.pdbx_description
1 polymer ?
#
loop_
_entity_poly.entity_id
_entity_poly.type
_entity_poly.pdbx_seq_one_letter_code
_entity_poly.pdbx_strand_id
1 'polypeptide(L)'
;MSRWGDLNNIITRTISGVLSNGWRRTLKQVYTIHDPKIGTLIGQDHLGNQYYENRNEAWGRHRWVEYERWSWPGEADRVPAEWHGWLSKSHDDPAHALKKAK
;
A
#
# COMPACT_ATOMS: atom_id res chain seq x y z
N MET A 1 -8.30 18.81 -20.73
CA MET A 1 -8.73 18.05 -19.53
C MET A 1 -9.74 16.99 -20.01
N SER A 2 -9.25 15.85 -20.49
CA SER A 2 -10.08 14.86 -21.20
C SER A 2 -10.44 13.71 -20.28
N ARG A 3 -11.74 13.60 -19.92
CA ARG A 3 -12.35 12.52 -19.10
C ARG A 3 -12.17 11.10 -19.65
N TRP A 4 -11.52 10.95 -20.81
CA TRP A 4 -11.32 9.67 -21.50
C TRP A 4 -9.93 9.04 -21.24
N GLY A 5 -8.94 9.81 -20.78
CA GLY A 5 -7.60 9.29 -20.45
C GLY A 5 -7.55 8.54 -19.11
N ASP A 6 -8.46 8.86 -18.19
CA ASP A 6 -8.46 8.32 -16.82
C ASP A 6 -8.98 6.87 -16.75
N LEU A 7 -9.94 6.49 -17.60
CA LEU A 7 -10.53 5.15 -17.62
C LEU A 7 -9.56 4.07 -18.13
N ASN A 8 -8.73 4.41 -19.13
CA ASN A 8 -7.70 3.51 -19.66
C ASN A 8 -6.61 3.20 -18.61
N ASN A 9 -6.36 4.12 -17.67
CA ASN A 9 -5.42 3.90 -16.58
C ASN A 9 -6.01 3.00 -15.47
N ILE A 10 -7.30 3.06 -15.19
CA ILE A 10 -7.93 2.23 -14.14
C ILE A 10 -8.02 0.77 -14.57
N ILE A 11 -8.44 0.51 -15.81
CA ILE A 11 -8.56 -0.85 -16.34
C ILE A 11 -7.18 -1.50 -16.44
N THR A 12 -6.19 -0.79 -16.98
CA THR A 12 -4.81 -1.31 -17.07
C THR A 12 -4.22 -1.57 -15.69
N ARG A 13 -4.39 -0.67 -14.71
CA ARG A 13 -3.95 -0.89 -13.32
C ARG A 13 -4.62 -2.10 -12.66
N THR A 14 -5.92 -2.30 -12.88
CA THR A 14 -6.65 -3.43 -12.31
C THR A 14 -6.20 -4.76 -12.92
N ILE A 15 -6.05 -4.82 -14.25
CA ILE A 15 -5.54 -6.02 -14.94
C ILE A 15 -4.10 -6.30 -14.51
N SER A 16 -3.22 -5.30 -14.52
CA SER A 16 -1.84 -5.44 -14.05
C SER A 16 -1.79 -5.86 -12.58
N GLY A 17 -2.68 -5.34 -11.73
CA GLY A 17 -2.81 -5.74 -10.33
C GLY A 17 -3.16 -7.22 -10.19
N VAL A 18 -4.16 -7.70 -10.94
CA VAL A 18 -4.55 -9.12 -10.94
C VAL A 18 -3.41 -10.00 -11.43
N LEU A 19 -2.67 -9.59 -12.47
CA LEU A 19 -1.57 -10.35 -13.04
C LEU A 19 -0.32 -10.38 -12.13
N SER A 20 0.02 -9.27 -11.47
CA SER A 20 1.23 -9.18 -10.64
C SER A 20 1.01 -9.65 -9.20
N ASN A 21 -0.12 -9.30 -8.58
CA ASN A 21 -0.40 -9.55 -7.16
C ASN A 21 -1.36 -10.73 -6.94
N GLY A 22 -2.03 -11.21 -8.00
CA GLY A 22 -3.12 -12.18 -7.92
C GLY A 22 -4.48 -11.53 -7.62
N TRP A 23 -5.55 -12.26 -7.96
CA TRP A 23 -6.93 -11.75 -7.86
C TRP A 23 -7.37 -11.49 -6.41
N ARG A 24 -6.98 -12.34 -5.45
CA ARG A 24 -7.38 -12.20 -4.03
C ARG A 24 -6.86 -10.92 -3.41
N ARG A 25 -5.57 -10.62 -3.62
CA ARG A 25 -4.92 -9.41 -3.10
C ARG A 25 -5.45 -8.17 -3.80
N THR A 26 -5.66 -8.25 -5.11
CA THR A 26 -6.25 -7.14 -5.88
C THR A 26 -7.65 -6.79 -5.38
N LEU A 27 -8.52 -7.79 -5.14
CA LEU A 27 -9.85 -7.55 -4.56
C LEU A 27 -9.77 -6.92 -3.16
N LYS A 28 -8.83 -7.38 -2.32
CA LYS A 28 -8.57 -6.75 -1.01
C LYS A 28 -8.24 -5.27 -1.18
N GLN A 29 -7.28 -4.94 -2.04
CA GLN A 29 -6.87 -3.56 -2.28
C GLN A 29 -7.99 -2.71 -2.87
N VAL A 30 -8.81 -3.26 -3.77
CA VAL A 30 -9.98 -2.55 -4.31
C VAL A 30 -11.00 -2.25 -3.21
N TYR A 31 -11.21 -3.18 -2.27
CA TYR A 31 -12.14 -2.98 -1.16
C TYR A 31 -11.61 -2.01 -0.09
N THR A 32 -10.33 -2.11 0.28
CA THR A 32 -9.76 -1.32 1.39
C THR A 32 -9.15 0.00 0.92
N ILE A 33 -8.32 -0.03 -0.11
CA ILE A 33 -7.50 1.12 -0.58
C ILE A 33 -8.19 1.86 -1.74
N HIS A 34 -9.18 1.25 -2.41
CA HIS A 34 -9.85 1.76 -3.62
C HIS A 34 -8.92 1.98 -4.82
N ASP A 35 -7.70 1.43 -4.77
CA ASP A 35 -6.70 1.50 -5.83
C ASP A 35 -5.88 0.20 -5.82
N PRO A 36 -5.87 -0.57 -6.93
CA PRO A 36 -5.01 -1.74 -7.06
C PRO A 36 -3.56 -1.27 -7.22
N LYS A 37 -2.77 -1.45 -6.16
CA LYS A 37 -1.38 -1.01 -6.07
C LYS A 37 -0.40 -2.16 -6.21
N ILE A 38 0.67 -1.93 -6.97
CA ILE A 38 1.76 -2.88 -7.16
C ILE A 38 3.03 -2.24 -6.59
N GLY A 39 3.75 -2.96 -5.75
CA GLY A 39 5.00 -2.50 -5.17
C GLY A 39 5.75 -3.58 -4.42
N THR A 40 6.93 -3.20 -3.94
CA THR A 40 7.85 -4.08 -3.22
C THR A 40 7.49 -4.11 -1.74
N LEU A 41 7.42 -5.31 -1.16
CA LEU A 41 7.25 -5.47 0.28
C LEU A 41 8.52 -4.99 1.01
N ILE A 42 8.36 -4.01 1.88
CA ILE A 42 9.42 -3.45 2.71
C ILE A 42 9.50 -4.17 4.06
N GLY A 43 8.36 -4.53 4.62
CA GLY A 43 8.32 -5.25 5.88
C GLY A 43 6.92 -5.54 6.38
N GLN A 44 6.87 -6.23 7.51
CA GLN A 44 5.65 -6.54 8.24
C GLN A 44 5.85 -6.12 9.70
N ASP A 45 4.80 -5.57 10.32
CA ASP A 45 4.81 -5.30 11.76
C ASP A 45 4.34 -6.50 12.59
N HIS A 46 4.39 -6.34 13.91
CA HIS A 46 3.94 -7.36 14.87
C HIS A 46 2.42 -7.63 14.82
N LEU A 47 1.63 -6.72 14.24
CA LEU A 47 0.18 -6.88 14.04
C LEU A 47 -0.14 -7.55 12.70
N GLY A 48 0.88 -7.92 11.91
CA GLY A 48 0.71 -8.54 10.61
C GLY A 48 0.43 -7.57 9.47
N ASN A 49 0.43 -6.25 9.69
CA ASN A 49 0.27 -5.27 8.62
C ASN A 49 1.53 -5.25 7.76
N GLN A 50 1.33 -5.18 6.44
CA GLN A 50 2.40 -5.23 5.46
C GLN A 50 2.61 -3.87 4.81
N TYR A 51 3.87 -3.45 4.71
CA TYR A 51 4.26 -2.12 4.23
C TYR A 51 4.95 -2.24 2.88
N TYR A 52 4.51 -1.43 1.92
CA TYR A 52 4.95 -1.52 0.53
C TYR A 52 5.45 -0.17 -0.01
N GLU A 53 6.44 -0.22 -0.90
CA GLU A 53 6.95 0.95 -1.62
C GLU A 53 6.95 0.72 -3.14
N ASN A 54 6.60 1.76 -3.90
CA ASN A 54 6.81 1.86 -5.34
C ASN A 54 7.17 3.30 -5.73
N ARG A 55 8.43 3.53 -6.12
CA ARG A 55 8.94 4.86 -6.50
C ARG A 55 8.48 5.36 -7.88
N ASN A 56 7.84 4.51 -8.67
CA ASN A 56 7.24 4.89 -9.96
C ASN A 56 5.86 5.53 -9.77
N GLU A 57 5.26 5.41 -8.59
CA GLU A 57 4.02 6.10 -8.24
C GLU A 57 4.26 7.57 -7.93
N ALA A 58 3.20 8.37 -8.06
CA ALA A 58 3.26 9.80 -7.75
C ALA A 58 3.70 10.05 -6.29
N TRP A 59 4.32 11.21 -6.07
CA TRP A 59 4.68 11.65 -4.73
C TRP A 59 3.45 11.66 -3.81
N GLY A 60 3.62 11.21 -2.57
CA GLY A 60 2.51 10.97 -1.64
C GLY A 60 1.87 9.57 -1.72
N ARG A 61 1.88 8.90 -2.89
CA ARG A 61 1.22 7.58 -3.12
C ARG A 61 2.19 6.39 -3.22
N HIS A 62 3.49 6.66 -3.23
CA HIS A 62 4.56 5.67 -3.37
C HIS A 62 4.74 4.74 -2.17
N ARG A 63 4.17 5.03 -1.00
CA ARG A 63 4.18 4.17 0.19
C ARG A 63 2.77 3.92 0.66
N TRP A 64 2.44 2.68 1.02
CA TRP A 64 1.15 2.31 1.59
C TRP A 64 1.28 1.12 2.53
N VAL A 65 0.23 0.92 3.32
CA VAL A 65 0.06 -0.21 4.22
C VAL A 65 -1.10 -1.08 3.75
N GLU A 66 -0.92 -2.39 3.81
CA GLU A 66 -1.99 -3.38 3.68
C GLU A 66 -2.21 -4.01 5.06
N TYR A 67 -3.30 -3.64 5.71
CA TYR A 67 -3.65 -4.17 7.02
C TYR A 67 -3.92 -5.68 6.96
N GLU A 68 -3.57 -6.42 8.01
CA GLU A 68 -3.85 -7.86 8.09
C GLU A 68 -5.35 -8.13 7.87
N ARG A 69 -6.19 -7.42 8.62
CA ARG A 69 -7.65 -7.54 8.59
C ARG A 69 -8.28 -6.80 7.41
N TRP A 70 -9.34 -7.40 6.84
CA TRP A 70 -10.23 -6.72 5.90
C TRP A 70 -11.17 -5.79 6.67
N SER A 71 -10.75 -4.54 6.81
CA SER A 71 -11.55 -3.47 7.41
C SER A 71 -11.65 -2.31 6.42
N TRP A 72 -12.85 -1.74 6.28
CA TRP A 72 -13.09 -0.52 5.50
C TRP A 72 -13.48 0.60 6.47
N PRO A 73 -12.88 1.80 6.39
CA PRO A 73 -11.88 2.28 5.41
C PRO A 73 -10.41 1.91 5.71
N GLY A 74 -10.16 0.93 6.57
CA GLY A 74 -8.83 0.58 7.06
C GLY A 74 -8.53 1.30 8.37
N GLU A 75 -7.91 0.60 9.31
CA GLU A 75 -7.74 1.06 10.69
C GLU A 75 -6.41 1.79 10.84
N ALA A 76 -6.41 3.10 10.52
CA ALA A 76 -5.21 3.95 10.53
C ALA A 76 -4.53 4.04 11.90
N ASP A 77 -5.29 3.87 12.97
CA ASP A 77 -4.85 3.80 14.36
C ASP A 77 -4.03 2.54 14.69
N ARG A 78 -4.13 1.49 13.85
CA ARG A 78 -3.37 0.24 14.04
C ARG A 78 -1.98 0.28 13.43
N VAL A 79 -1.56 1.38 12.82
CA VAL A 79 -0.18 1.55 12.39
C VAL A 79 0.66 1.88 13.62
N PRO A 80 1.62 1.03 14.02
CA PRO A 80 2.45 1.30 15.18
C PRO A 80 3.43 2.45 14.89
N ALA A 81 3.90 3.11 15.95
CA ALA A 81 4.62 4.37 15.86
C ALA A 81 5.89 4.27 15.00
N GLU A 82 6.55 3.11 14.99
CA GLU A 82 7.78 2.88 14.22
C GLU A 82 7.55 2.91 12.70
N TRP A 83 6.36 2.53 12.23
CA TRP A 83 5.99 2.57 10.81
C TRP A 83 5.32 3.89 10.41
N HIS A 84 4.74 4.62 11.36
CA HIS A 84 4.03 5.88 11.11
C HIS A 84 4.95 6.95 10.50
N GLY A 85 6.19 7.09 11.00
CA GLY A 85 7.17 8.05 10.47
C GLY A 85 7.58 7.76 9.02
N TRP A 86 7.75 6.48 8.68
CA TRP A 86 8.10 6.05 7.32
C TRP A 86 6.94 6.24 6.33
N LEU A 87 5.71 5.88 6.76
CA LEU A 87 4.50 6.00 5.94
C LEU A 87 4.13 7.48 5.65
N SER A 88 4.34 8.35 6.64
CA SER A 88 4.16 9.80 6.53
C SER A 88 5.28 10.52 5.78
N LYS A 89 6.33 9.81 5.34
CA LYS A 89 7.55 10.37 4.72
C LYS A 89 8.31 11.34 5.63
N SER A 90 8.17 11.19 6.95
CA SER A 90 8.97 11.96 7.92
C SER A 90 10.42 11.48 7.95
N HIS A 91 10.66 10.19 7.69
CA HIS A 91 11.98 9.62 7.47
C HIS A 91 11.96 8.57 6.35
N ASP A 92 13.09 8.38 5.70
CA ASP A 92 13.25 7.42 4.60
C ASP A 92 13.74 6.04 5.05
N ASP A 93 14.20 5.90 6.30
CA ASP A 93 14.74 4.65 6.80
C ASP A 93 13.63 3.69 7.28
N PRO A 94 13.32 2.59 6.58
CA PRO A 94 12.42 1.56 7.07
C PRO A 94 13.06 0.68 8.15
N ALA A 95 14.39 0.70 8.29
CA ALA A 95 15.10 -0.12 9.27
C ALA A 95 14.79 0.31 10.71
N HIS A 96 14.43 1.58 10.93
CA HIS A 96 13.92 2.02 12.23
C HIS A 96 12.66 1.23 12.65
N ALA A 97 11.79 0.94 11.68
CA ALA A 97 10.59 0.15 11.90
C ALA A 97 10.89 -1.34 12.08
N LEU A 98 11.81 -1.88 11.27
CA LEU A 98 12.20 -3.29 11.32
C LEU A 98 12.98 -3.68 12.58
N LYS A 99 13.77 -2.77 13.15
CA LYS A 99 14.60 -3.04 14.34
C LYS A 99 13.79 -3.20 15.63
N LYS A 100 12.62 -2.55 15.73
CA LYS A 100 11.77 -2.58 16.92
C LYS A 100 10.73 -3.70 16.93
N ALA A 101 10.47 -4.32 15.77
CA ALA A 101 9.53 -5.43 15.64
C ALA A 101 10.13 -6.81 16.01
N LYS A 102 11.40 -6.84 16.42
CA LYS A 102 12.15 -8.02 16.88
C LYS A 102 12.20 -8.06 18.40
#